data_AF-A0AAP0MW80-F1
#
_entry.id   AF-A0AAP0MW80-F1
#
_cell.length_a   1.000
_cell.length_b   1.000
_cell.length_c   1.000
_cell.angle_alpha   90.00
_cell.angle_beta   90.00
_cell.angle_gamma   90.00
#
_symmetry.space_group_name_H-M   'P 1'
#
loop_
_entity.id
_entity.type
_entity.pdbx_description
1 polymer ?
#
loop_
_entity_poly.entity_id
_entity_poly.type
_entity_poly.pdbx_seq_one_letter_code
_entity_poly.pdbx_strand_id
1 'polypeptide(L)'
;MLLYKSLIVISFLFLAVSLSHDQVEAYDVKAGPVRPMVKRDERRSLIETEYGRISAAKISGTDGTRRPYYLQFITLEPNSLFLPALLHSDMVFYVHTGRGRLSWADEDDIRTLDIRRGDVYRLQPGSVFYIESNLEQEREKLRIYAIFSNTEDDSYFEPVVGAYTSISDLILGFDRKVLQSAFKVSEDVIEELFNATRPRPIVHALPKKKKSLWAWEARFLKAFVGDRDALELEAMNGKKKKAKTYNILDADPDFKNCNGWSSTVDRKDLRLLKNSNIGIFMVNLTKGSMMGPHWNPMATEIAIVLHGQGMVRVVCPSTGKQSDCKNMRFKVEEGDAFAVPRFHPMAQMSFNNDSFVFVGFSTSTSTNYPQFLAGKRSVLQELDKQILSVSFNVSNTTINQLLARQEEYIILDCTSCAEEEESIMQEEIRREREEEEAREREKERKREEEARKRQEEEEARKREEEEARRREEEEERKRQEEEEEEARRREEEEKREQEEEERRREEARRQEEERQRREQEEEEEREREERREAEEEEREAWEKQQEKERRREEEAEREREREEEERQWDEGQQKEEGGEFVRAKVKISGDGNRMVLTNVLKL
;
A
#
# COMPACT_ATOMS: atom_id res chain seq x y z
N MET A 1 -30.21 0.58 -39.76
CA MET A 1 -30.07 0.43 -38.29
C MET A 1 -30.12 -1.07 -37.90
N LEU A 2 -29.16 -1.91 -38.34
CA LEU A 2 -29.20 -3.36 -37.99
C LEU A 2 -27.88 -4.15 -38.16
N LEU A 3 -26.73 -3.52 -38.45
CA LEU A 3 -25.46 -4.23 -38.73
C LEU A 3 -24.26 -3.80 -37.87
N TYR A 4 -24.45 -2.94 -36.86
CA TYR A 4 -23.35 -2.40 -36.04
C TYR A 4 -23.44 -2.71 -34.53
N LYS A 5 -24.29 -3.67 -34.13
CA LYS A 5 -24.43 -4.10 -32.72
C LYS A 5 -23.94 -5.53 -32.43
N SER A 6 -23.52 -6.30 -33.43
CA SER A 6 -23.12 -7.71 -33.24
C SER A 6 -21.61 -7.96 -33.12
N LEU A 7 -20.74 -7.01 -33.48
CA LEU A 7 -19.28 -7.21 -33.37
C LEU A 7 -18.73 -7.03 -31.94
N ILE A 8 -19.38 -6.22 -31.09
CA ILE A 8 -18.85 -5.87 -29.76
C ILE A 8 -18.99 -7.03 -28.75
N VAL A 9 -19.96 -7.93 -28.94
CA VAL A 9 -20.21 -9.06 -28.02
C VAL A 9 -19.19 -10.20 -28.22
N ILE A 10 -18.65 -10.37 -29.43
CA ILE A 10 -17.69 -11.46 -29.73
C ILE A 10 -16.29 -11.14 -29.20
N SER A 11 -15.92 -9.85 -29.12
CA SER A 11 -14.60 -9.42 -28.61
C SER A 11 -14.39 -9.65 -27.10
N PHE A 12 -15.45 -9.97 -26.34
CA PHE A 12 -15.37 -10.26 -24.90
C PHE A 12 -15.40 -11.76 -24.54
N LEU A 13 -15.49 -12.65 -25.54
CA LEU A 13 -15.59 -14.10 -25.34
C LEU A 13 -14.35 -14.90 -25.79
N PHE A 14 -13.29 -14.21 -26.24
CA PHE A 14 -12.02 -14.81 -26.68
C PHE A 14 -10.83 -14.53 -25.73
N LEU A 15 -11.11 -14.12 -24.49
CA LEU A 15 -10.10 -13.80 -23.46
C LEU A 15 -10.20 -14.73 -22.23
N ALA A 16 -10.81 -15.91 -22.41
CA ALA A 16 -11.14 -16.85 -21.33
C ALA A 16 -10.89 -18.34 -21.68
N VAL A 17 -10.02 -18.63 -22.67
CA VAL A 17 -9.59 -20.01 -22.98
C VAL A 17 -8.08 -20.09 -23.21
N SER A 18 -7.39 -20.66 -22.22
CA SER A 18 -6.17 -21.47 -22.32
C SER A 18 -5.07 -21.08 -23.32
N LEU A 19 -4.09 -20.32 -22.83
CA LEU A 19 -2.67 -20.61 -23.11
C LEU A 19 -1.87 -20.51 -21.79
N SER A 20 -1.93 -21.58 -20.99
CA SER A 20 -1.11 -21.75 -19.79
C SER A 20 0.34 -22.00 -20.19
N HIS A 21 1.06 -20.93 -20.50
CA HIS A 21 2.51 -20.96 -20.64
C HIS A 21 3.11 -20.81 -19.25
N ASP A 22 3.56 -21.92 -18.66
CA ASP A 22 4.31 -21.91 -17.40
C ASP A 22 5.66 -21.22 -17.62
N GLN A 23 5.66 -19.89 -17.50
CA GLN A 23 6.85 -19.14 -17.16
C GLN A 23 7.33 -19.68 -15.81
N VAL A 24 8.48 -20.36 -15.82
CA VAL A 24 9.17 -20.77 -14.60
C VAL A 24 9.71 -19.52 -13.92
N GLU A 25 8.86 -18.84 -13.15
CA GLU A 25 9.30 -17.78 -12.25
C GLU A 25 10.31 -18.39 -11.27
N ALA A 26 11.52 -17.83 -11.27
CA ALA A 26 12.52 -18.18 -10.28
C ALA A 26 12.05 -17.65 -8.92
N TYR A 27 11.39 -18.52 -8.15
CA TYR A 27 10.88 -18.21 -6.81
C TYR A 27 12.02 -17.73 -5.90
N ASP A 28 12.14 -16.40 -5.76
CA ASP A 28 12.85 -15.75 -4.67
C ASP A 28 12.23 -16.23 -3.35
N VAL A 29 12.96 -17.05 -2.60
CA VAL A 29 12.44 -17.77 -1.43
C VAL A 29 12.34 -16.83 -0.23
N LYS A 30 11.38 -15.90 -0.31
CA LYS A 30 10.92 -15.13 0.84
C LYS A 30 10.31 -16.10 1.85
N ALA A 31 10.98 -16.24 2.98
CA ALA A 31 10.51 -17.07 4.09
C ALA A 31 9.06 -16.66 4.46
N GLY A 32 8.18 -17.65 4.57
CA GLY A 32 6.81 -17.42 5.04
C GLY A 32 6.82 -16.89 6.48
N PRO A 33 5.75 -16.21 6.92
CA PRO A 33 5.68 -15.63 8.26
C PRO A 33 5.96 -16.70 9.33
N VAL A 34 6.89 -16.38 10.25
CA VAL A 34 7.36 -17.29 11.30
C VAL A 34 6.19 -17.68 12.21
N ARG A 35 5.79 -18.96 12.12
CA ARG A 35 4.75 -19.58 12.96
C ARG A 35 5.37 -20.69 13.82
N PRO A 36 5.91 -20.35 15.01
CA PRO A 36 6.48 -21.30 15.95
C PRO A 36 5.42 -21.92 16.87
N MET A 37 4.16 -21.52 16.72
CA MET A 37 2.98 -22.09 17.38
C MET A 37 1.84 -22.11 16.36
N VAL A 38 0.97 -23.12 16.46
CA VAL A 38 -0.33 -23.19 15.78
C VAL A 38 -1.36 -23.65 16.81
N LYS A 39 -2.43 -22.88 16.98
CA LYS A 39 -3.52 -23.19 17.92
C LYS A 39 -4.35 -24.38 17.44
N ARG A 40 -5.05 -25.05 18.37
CA ARG A 40 -5.87 -26.25 18.05
C ARG A 40 -6.96 -25.99 16.99
N ASP A 41 -7.54 -24.79 16.97
CA ASP A 41 -8.60 -24.34 16.08
C ASP A 41 -8.08 -23.77 14.74
N GLU A 42 -6.86 -23.22 14.72
CA GLU A 42 -6.15 -22.80 13.50
C GLU A 42 -5.75 -23.97 12.58
N ARG A 43 -5.84 -25.22 13.05
CA ARG A 43 -5.49 -26.42 12.28
C ARG A 43 -6.40 -26.58 11.06
N ARG A 44 -5.81 -26.72 9.87
CA ARG A 44 -6.55 -26.97 8.62
C ARG A 44 -7.25 -28.33 8.68
N SER A 45 -8.59 -28.35 8.64
CA SER A 45 -9.35 -29.59 8.41
C SER A 45 -9.04 -30.14 7.01
N LEU A 46 -8.78 -31.45 6.92
CA LEU A 46 -8.51 -32.17 5.66
C LEU A 46 -9.65 -33.14 5.33
N ILE A 47 -10.10 -33.88 6.34
CA ILE A 47 -11.15 -34.89 6.25
C ILE A 47 -12.04 -34.71 7.49
N GLU A 48 -13.35 -34.68 7.29
CA GLU A 48 -14.33 -34.60 8.36
C GLU A 48 -15.54 -35.46 8.00
N THR A 49 -15.89 -36.39 8.89
CA THR A 49 -16.93 -37.42 8.70
C THR A 49 -17.57 -37.75 10.05
N GLU A 50 -18.74 -38.38 10.04
CA GLU A 50 -19.39 -38.91 11.26
C GLU A 50 -18.58 -40.03 11.96
N TYR A 51 -17.56 -40.58 11.29
CA TYR A 51 -16.69 -41.67 11.76
C TYR A 51 -15.30 -41.20 12.19
N GLY A 52 -14.99 -39.91 12.02
CA GLY A 52 -13.69 -39.36 12.37
C GLY A 52 -13.28 -38.16 11.52
N ARG A 53 -12.15 -37.56 11.90
CA ARG A 53 -11.59 -36.36 11.29
C ARG A 53 -10.07 -36.41 11.22
N ILE A 54 -9.50 -35.71 10.25
CA ILE A 54 -8.07 -35.45 10.14
C ILE A 54 -7.87 -33.94 9.95
N SER A 55 -7.07 -33.36 10.84
CA SER A 55 -6.65 -31.96 10.78
C SER A 55 -5.12 -31.88 10.70
N ALA A 56 -4.58 -30.78 10.16
CA ALA A 56 -3.14 -30.61 9.96
C ALA A 56 -2.63 -29.24 10.42
N ALA A 57 -1.37 -29.22 10.83
CA ALA A 57 -0.62 -28.00 11.14
C ALA A 57 0.69 -27.97 10.34
N LYS A 58 1.06 -26.76 9.90
CA LYS A 58 2.40 -26.43 9.38
C LYS A 58 3.08 -25.54 10.43
N ILE A 59 4.22 -25.97 10.96
CA ILE A 59 4.93 -25.24 12.03
C ILE A 59 6.37 -24.95 11.58
N SER A 60 6.77 -23.69 11.63
CA SER A 60 8.14 -23.27 11.28
C SER A 60 8.99 -23.05 12.53
N GLY A 61 10.31 -23.09 12.37
CA GLY A 61 11.23 -22.63 13.42
C GLY A 61 11.13 -21.12 13.67
N THR A 62 11.49 -20.68 14.88
CA THR A 62 11.56 -19.26 15.30
C THR A 62 12.59 -18.45 14.50
N ASP A 63 13.48 -19.12 13.80
CA ASP A 63 14.54 -18.56 12.96
C ASP A 63 14.11 -18.30 11.50
N GLY A 64 12.98 -18.87 11.05
CA GLY A 64 12.46 -18.71 9.70
C GLY A 64 13.28 -19.36 8.57
N THR A 65 14.47 -19.92 8.86
CA THR A 65 15.39 -20.43 7.83
C THR A 65 15.00 -21.78 7.22
N ARG A 66 14.08 -22.52 7.87
CA ARG A 66 13.68 -23.87 7.49
C ARG A 66 12.24 -23.95 7.00
N ARG A 67 11.98 -24.93 6.11
CA ARG A 67 10.63 -25.30 5.69
C ARG A 67 9.79 -25.77 6.89
N PRO A 68 8.47 -25.54 6.88
CA PRO A 68 7.61 -25.93 7.99
C PRO A 68 7.48 -27.44 8.12
N TYR A 69 7.56 -27.93 9.35
CA TYR A 69 7.23 -29.30 9.70
C TYR A 69 5.73 -29.54 9.54
N TYR A 70 5.35 -30.69 8.98
CA TYR A 70 3.97 -31.04 8.70
C TYR A 70 3.45 -32.09 9.71
N LEU A 71 2.48 -31.68 10.51
CA LEU A 71 1.78 -32.54 11.47
C LEU A 71 0.37 -32.88 10.97
N GLN A 72 -0.08 -34.11 11.20
CA GLN A 72 -1.51 -34.45 11.18
C GLN A 72 -1.98 -35.02 12.52
N PHE A 73 -3.25 -34.75 12.82
CA PHE A 73 -3.93 -35.21 14.00
C PHE A 73 -5.16 -36.01 13.54
N ILE A 74 -5.01 -37.33 13.55
CA ILE A 74 -6.02 -38.30 13.11
C ILE A 74 -6.89 -38.65 14.31
N THR A 75 -8.21 -38.54 14.17
CA THR A 75 -9.19 -38.96 15.18
C THR A 75 -10.18 -39.91 14.53
N LEU A 76 -10.25 -41.17 14.98
CA LEU A 76 -11.29 -42.12 14.58
C LEU A 76 -12.28 -42.30 15.74
N GLU A 77 -13.57 -42.25 15.45
CA GLU A 77 -14.63 -42.67 16.38
C GLU A 77 -14.55 -44.19 16.61
N PRO A 78 -15.00 -44.74 17.75
CA PRO A 78 -15.06 -46.19 17.96
C PRO A 78 -15.81 -46.91 16.83
N ASN A 79 -15.35 -48.11 16.45
CA ASN A 79 -15.90 -48.88 15.32
C ASN A 79 -15.85 -48.12 13.96
N SER A 80 -14.73 -47.46 13.69
CA SER A 80 -14.43 -46.76 12.42
C SER A 80 -13.13 -47.23 11.77
N LEU A 81 -13.08 -47.16 10.45
CA LEU A 81 -11.99 -47.59 9.57
C LEU A 81 -11.51 -46.40 8.73
N PHE A 82 -10.23 -46.05 8.85
CA PHE A 82 -9.49 -45.28 7.85
C PHE A 82 -9.10 -46.21 6.71
N LEU A 83 -9.57 -45.91 5.49
CA LEU A 83 -9.44 -46.76 4.32
C LEU A 83 -8.00 -46.88 3.79
N PRO A 84 -7.66 -47.95 3.03
CA PRO A 84 -6.35 -48.13 2.44
C PRO A 84 -5.83 -46.93 1.65
N ALA A 85 -4.65 -46.44 2.05
CA ALA A 85 -3.94 -45.35 1.40
C ALA A 85 -2.44 -45.69 1.22
N LEU A 86 -1.85 -45.23 0.12
CA LEU A 86 -0.42 -45.30 -0.14
C LEU A 86 0.28 -44.15 0.57
N LEU A 87 1.23 -44.44 1.45
CA LEU A 87 2.02 -43.45 2.19
C LEU A 87 3.16 -42.88 1.33
N HIS A 88 3.31 -41.54 1.26
CA HIS A 88 4.30 -40.89 0.39
C HIS A 88 5.62 -40.49 1.08
N SER A 89 5.66 -40.48 2.41
CA SER A 89 6.80 -40.02 3.21
C SER A 89 6.97 -40.94 4.43
N ASP A 90 7.97 -40.70 5.28
CA ASP A 90 7.92 -41.29 6.62
C ASP A 90 6.72 -40.73 7.39
N MET A 91 6.05 -41.59 8.13
CA MET A 91 5.02 -41.24 9.10
C MET A 91 5.48 -41.76 10.46
N VAL A 92 6.05 -40.88 11.29
CA VAL A 92 6.39 -41.19 12.68
C VAL A 92 5.26 -40.68 13.56
N PHE A 93 4.70 -41.56 14.40
CA PHE A 93 3.48 -41.24 15.15
C PHE A 93 3.50 -41.69 16.61
N TYR A 94 2.67 -41.01 17.39
CA TYR A 94 2.35 -41.27 18.79
C TYR A 94 0.84 -41.46 18.96
N VAL A 95 0.43 -42.45 19.75
CA VAL A 95 -0.98 -42.72 20.06
C VAL A 95 -1.36 -42.04 21.39
N HIS A 96 -2.26 -41.07 21.31
CA HIS A 96 -2.63 -40.20 22.44
C HIS A 96 -3.77 -40.77 23.30
N THR A 97 -4.81 -41.34 22.69
CA THR A 97 -5.98 -41.94 23.37
C THR A 97 -6.54 -43.12 22.57
N GLY A 98 -7.29 -43.99 23.24
CA GLY A 98 -7.98 -45.12 22.62
C GLY A 98 -7.07 -46.29 22.25
N ARG A 99 -7.66 -47.22 21.49
CA ARG A 99 -7.01 -48.42 20.95
C ARG A 99 -7.45 -48.66 19.51
N GLY A 100 -6.62 -49.34 18.74
CA GLY A 100 -6.90 -49.69 17.36
C GLY A 100 -5.96 -50.75 16.83
N ARG A 101 -6.00 -50.93 15.51
CA ARG A 101 -5.09 -51.80 14.76
C ARG A 101 -4.65 -51.09 13.49
N LEU A 102 -3.34 -50.99 13.33
CA LEU A 102 -2.69 -50.55 12.10
C LEU A 102 -2.32 -51.78 11.27
N SER A 103 -2.68 -51.78 10.00
CA SER A 103 -2.36 -52.86 9.06
C SER A 103 -1.71 -52.29 7.80
N TRP A 104 -0.67 -52.93 7.27
CA TRP A 104 0.01 -52.48 6.04
C TRP A 104 0.62 -53.63 5.23
N ALA A 105 0.82 -53.38 3.94
CA ALA A 105 1.55 -54.26 3.03
C ALA A 105 3.07 -54.14 3.23
N ASP A 106 3.76 -55.29 3.19
CA ASP A 106 5.21 -55.49 3.29
C ASP A 106 5.64 -56.51 2.21
N GLU A 107 6.94 -56.62 1.89
CA GLU A 107 7.44 -57.22 0.62
C GLU A 107 6.95 -58.66 0.29
N ASP A 108 6.51 -59.44 1.29
CA ASP A 108 5.93 -60.79 1.12
C ASP A 108 4.59 -60.99 1.86
N ASP A 109 4.05 -59.97 2.57
CA ASP A 109 3.04 -60.22 3.61
C ASP A 109 2.22 -58.99 4.02
N ILE A 110 1.19 -59.22 4.83
CA ILE A 110 0.46 -58.15 5.52
C ILE A 110 0.91 -58.11 6.98
N ARG A 111 1.40 -56.97 7.41
CA ARG A 111 1.73 -56.70 8.80
C ARG A 111 0.53 -56.11 9.50
N THR A 112 0.27 -56.59 10.71
CA THR A 112 -0.74 -56.05 11.61
C THR A 112 -0.11 -55.72 12.96
N LEU A 113 -0.46 -54.57 13.51
CA LEU A 113 0.03 -54.05 14.77
C LEU A 113 -1.16 -53.50 15.56
N ASP A 114 -1.52 -54.17 16.66
CA ASP A 114 -2.45 -53.61 17.63
C ASP A 114 -1.78 -52.43 18.34
N ILE A 115 -2.47 -51.29 18.43
CA ILE A 115 -1.94 -50.02 18.94
C ILE A 115 -2.80 -49.46 20.07
N ARG A 116 -2.17 -48.87 21.09
CA ARG A 116 -2.81 -48.27 22.28
C ARG A 116 -2.14 -46.97 22.70
N ARG A 117 -2.83 -46.17 23.53
CA ARG A 117 -2.26 -44.98 24.19
C ARG A 117 -0.83 -45.22 24.71
N GLY A 118 0.07 -44.31 24.39
CA GLY A 118 1.49 -44.39 24.72
C GLY A 118 2.37 -44.98 23.60
N ASP A 119 1.81 -45.69 22.63
CA ASP A 119 2.60 -46.33 21.58
C ASP A 119 3.21 -45.33 20.60
N VAL A 120 4.47 -45.62 20.24
CA VAL A 120 5.29 -44.94 19.25
C VAL A 120 5.63 -45.92 18.12
N TYR A 121 5.46 -45.48 16.87
CA TYR A 121 5.79 -46.27 15.69
C TYR A 121 6.19 -45.41 14.48
N ARG A 122 6.70 -46.06 13.42
CA ARG A 122 6.99 -45.47 12.11
C ARG A 122 6.45 -46.37 11.01
N LEU A 123 5.75 -45.78 10.05
CA LEU A 123 5.57 -46.35 8.70
C LEU A 123 6.53 -45.68 7.72
N GLN A 124 7.01 -46.46 6.75
CA GLN A 124 7.95 -46.00 5.70
C GLN A 124 7.19 -45.60 4.42
N PRO A 125 7.72 -44.67 3.61
CA PRO A 125 7.15 -44.34 2.31
C PRO A 125 7.01 -45.58 1.42
N GLY A 126 5.98 -45.60 0.57
CA GLY A 126 5.60 -46.76 -0.24
C GLY A 126 4.67 -47.76 0.47
N SER A 127 4.53 -47.69 1.80
CA SER A 127 3.61 -48.57 2.54
C SER A 127 2.15 -48.28 2.18
N VAL A 128 1.41 -49.28 1.71
CA VAL A 128 -0.06 -49.21 1.66
C VAL A 128 -0.61 -49.62 3.02
N PHE A 129 -1.28 -48.70 3.72
CA PHE A 129 -1.75 -48.90 5.10
C PHE A 129 -3.23 -48.55 5.30
N TYR A 130 -3.83 -49.14 6.33
CA TYR A 130 -5.17 -48.80 6.84
C TYR A 130 -5.20 -48.87 8.37
N ILE A 131 -6.16 -48.19 9.01
CA ILE A 131 -6.26 -48.11 10.47
C ILE A 131 -7.71 -48.35 10.92
N GLU A 132 -7.91 -49.33 11.81
CA GLU A 132 -9.17 -49.52 12.52
C GLU A 132 -9.08 -48.97 13.94
N SER A 133 -10.15 -48.36 14.41
CA SER A 133 -10.39 -48.19 15.86
C SER A 133 -11.02 -49.46 16.45
N ASN A 134 -10.75 -49.74 17.73
CA ASN A 134 -11.28 -50.95 18.36
C ASN A 134 -12.80 -50.84 18.64
N LEU A 135 -13.43 -51.99 18.88
CA LEU A 135 -14.88 -52.14 19.12
C LEU A 135 -15.25 -52.10 20.62
N GLU A 136 -14.31 -51.73 21.49
CA GLU A 136 -14.44 -51.89 22.94
C GLU A 136 -15.35 -50.82 23.58
N GLN A 137 -16.00 -51.23 24.66
CA GLN A 137 -17.05 -50.45 25.35
C GLN A 137 -16.51 -49.18 26.05
N GLU A 138 -15.20 -48.99 26.08
CA GLU A 138 -14.51 -47.83 26.69
C GLU A 138 -14.87 -46.49 26.01
N ARG A 139 -15.45 -46.50 24.81
CA ARG A 139 -15.87 -45.32 24.01
C ARG A 139 -14.77 -44.29 23.68
N GLU A 140 -13.52 -44.51 24.08
CA GLU A 140 -12.41 -43.62 23.71
C GLU A 140 -12.18 -43.59 22.19
N LYS A 141 -12.21 -42.38 21.63
CA LYS A 141 -11.80 -42.11 20.25
C LYS A 141 -10.31 -42.42 20.09
N LEU A 142 -9.94 -43.16 19.06
CA LEU A 142 -8.54 -43.40 18.72
C LEU A 142 -7.95 -42.08 18.20
N ARG A 143 -6.96 -41.53 18.89
CA ARG A 143 -6.25 -40.30 18.48
C ARG A 143 -4.79 -40.60 18.22
N ILE A 144 -4.34 -40.31 17.01
CA ILE A 144 -2.96 -40.52 16.56
C ILE A 144 -2.41 -39.17 16.10
N TYR A 145 -1.28 -38.78 16.67
CA TYR A 145 -0.54 -37.58 16.29
C TYR A 145 0.69 -38.00 15.50
N ALA A 146 0.84 -37.48 14.28
CA ALA A 146 1.89 -37.91 13.35
C ALA A 146 2.63 -36.72 12.75
N ILE A 147 3.95 -36.84 12.64
CA ILE A 147 4.80 -35.98 11.82
C ILE A 147 5.17 -36.71 10.53
N PHE A 148 5.28 -35.95 9.45
CA PHE A 148 5.69 -36.45 8.14
C PHE A 148 7.02 -35.82 7.74
N SER A 149 8.00 -36.67 7.40
CA SER A 149 9.35 -36.27 7.00
C SER A 149 9.83 -37.11 5.82
N ASN A 150 10.87 -36.65 5.13
CA ASN A 150 11.61 -37.45 4.16
C ASN A 150 13.11 -37.15 4.32
N THR A 151 13.99 -38.14 4.14
CA THR A 151 15.36 -38.05 4.69
C THR A 151 16.46 -37.58 3.74
N GLU A 152 16.21 -37.54 2.43
CA GLU A 152 17.28 -37.31 1.45
C GLU A 152 17.33 -35.87 0.91
N ASP A 153 16.26 -35.09 1.03
CA ASP A 153 16.25 -33.68 0.61
C ASP A 153 15.19 -32.85 1.35
N ASP A 154 15.61 -31.79 2.06
CA ASP A 154 14.75 -30.89 2.87
C ASP A 154 13.92 -29.90 2.00
N SER A 155 13.82 -30.17 0.69
CA SER A 155 13.58 -29.18 -0.36
C SER A 155 12.28 -29.36 -1.16
N TYR A 156 11.49 -30.42 -0.95
CA TYR A 156 10.27 -30.66 -1.76
C TYR A 156 9.00 -31.05 -1.01
N PHE A 157 9.00 -31.29 0.31
CA PHE A 157 7.77 -31.69 1.03
C PHE A 157 6.84 -30.51 1.40
N GLU A 158 6.50 -29.66 0.42
CA GLU A 158 5.10 -29.25 0.30
C GLU A 158 4.43 -30.27 -0.64
N PRO A 159 3.69 -31.26 -0.10
CA PRO A 159 3.25 -32.37 -0.91
C PRO A 159 2.09 -31.95 -1.82
N VAL A 160 2.39 -31.67 -3.08
CA VAL A 160 1.43 -31.47 -4.17
C VAL A 160 0.44 -32.66 -4.26
N VAL A 161 0.89 -33.86 -3.86
CA VAL A 161 0.13 -35.12 -3.82
C VAL A 161 -0.45 -35.45 -2.42
N GLY A 162 -0.28 -34.57 -1.43
CA GLY A 162 -0.62 -34.87 -0.02
C GLY A 162 0.31 -35.89 0.66
N ALA A 163 0.06 -36.20 1.94
CA ALA A 163 0.87 -37.14 2.71
C ALA A 163 0.66 -38.62 2.30
N TYR A 164 -0.52 -38.92 1.75
CA TYR A 164 -0.91 -40.24 1.26
C TYR A 164 -2.06 -40.09 0.24
N THR A 165 -2.14 -41.00 -0.73
CA THR A 165 -3.27 -41.07 -1.71
C THR A 165 -4.17 -42.26 -1.39
N SER A 166 -5.49 -42.14 -1.54
CA SER A 166 -6.36 -43.33 -1.49
C SER A 166 -6.02 -44.28 -2.62
N ILE A 167 -6.00 -45.58 -2.34
CA ILE A 167 -5.78 -46.60 -3.38
C ILE A 167 -6.86 -46.53 -4.48
N SER A 168 -8.08 -46.09 -4.13
CA SER A 168 -9.16 -45.86 -5.12
C SER A 168 -8.77 -44.82 -6.17
N ASP A 169 -8.15 -43.71 -5.75
CA ASP A 169 -7.77 -42.62 -6.65
C ASP A 169 -6.55 -43.01 -7.51
N LEU A 170 -5.62 -43.81 -6.97
CA LEU A 170 -4.49 -44.35 -7.72
C LEU A 170 -4.91 -45.35 -8.81
N ILE A 171 -5.88 -46.22 -8.53
CA ILE A 171 -6.41 -47.16 -9.52
C ILE A 171 -7.26 -46.41 -10.56
N LEU A 172 -8.17 -45.53 -10.14
CA LEU A 172 -9.06 -44.78 -11.03
C LEU A 172 -8.37 -43.64 -11.82
N GLY A 173 -7.06 -43.44 -11.63
CA GLY A 173 -6.23 -42.54 -12.44
C GLY A 173 -5.82 -43.12 -13.80
N PHE A 174 -5.97 -44.43 -14.02
CA PHE A 174 -5.64 -45.08 -15.29
C PHE A 174 -6.87 -45.20 -16.22
N ASP A 175 -6.62 -45.20 -17.53
CA ASP A 175 -7.68 -45.44 -18.52
C ASP A 175 -8.38 -46.79 -18.33
N ARG A 176 -9.69 -46.82 -18.54
CA ARG A 176 -10.54 -48.03 -18.48
C ARG A 176 -9.92 -49.23 -19.22
N LYS A 177 -9.40 -49.01 -20.43
CA LYS A 177 -8.77 -50.05 -21.26
C LYS A 177 -7.44 -50.56 -20.70
N VAL A 178 -6.66 -49.71 -20.04
CA VAL A 178 -5.42 -50.11 -19.34
C VAL A 178 -5.78 -50.99 -18.15
N LEU A 179 -6.76 -50.58 -17.34
CA LEU A 179 -7.24 -51.34 -16.19
C LEU A 179 -7.84 -52.70 -16.59
N GLN A 180 -8.70 -52.73 -17.61
CA GLN A 180 -9.25 -53.96 -18.19
C GLN A 180 -8.15 -54.94 -18.61
N SER A 181 -7.10 -54.43 -19.28
CA SER A 181 -5.96 -55.22 -19.76
C SER A 181 -5.04 -55.70 -18.65
N ALA A 182 -4.81 -54.87 -17.63
CA ALA A 182 -3.93 -55.16 -16.49
C ALA A 182 -4.56 -56.17 -15.52
N PHE A 183 -5.82 -55.96 -15.13
CA PHE A 183 -6.56 -56.85 -14.23
C PHE A 183 -7.18 -58.07 -14.94
N LYS A 184 -7.26 -58.06 -16.28
CA LYS A 184 -7.87 -59.11 -17.13
C LYS A 184 -9.34 -59.40 -16.77
N VAL A 185 -10.11 -58.35 -16.56
CA VAL A 185 -11.54 -58.39 -16.23
C VAL A 185 -12.42 -58.02 -17.42
N SER A 186 -13.75 -58.23 -17.32
CA SER A 186 -14.69 -57.76 -18.36
C SER A 186 -14.83 -56.23 -18.34
N GLU A 187 -15.42 -55.68 -19.39
CA GLU A 187 -15.72 -54.24 -19.46
C GLU A 187 -16.72 -53.83 -18.38
N ASP A 188 -17.72 -54.67 -18.09
CA ASP A 188 -18.75 -54.42 -17.07
C ASP A 188 -18.16 -54.20 -15.67
N VAL A 189 -17.10 -54.93 -15.31
CA VAL A 189 -16.41 -54.78 -14.02
C VAL A 189 -15.66 -53.44 -13.94
N ILE A 190 -15.14 -52.95 -15.06
CA ILE A 190 -14.52 -51.62 -15.13
C ILE A 190 -15.59 -50.53 -15.14
N GLU A 191 -16.73 -50.74 -15.81
CA GLU A 191 -17.88 -49.84 -15.75
C GLU A 191 -18.42 -49.70 -14.32
N GLU A 192 -18.65 -50.81 -13.61
CA GLU A 192 -19.07 -50.81 -12.20
C GLU A 192 -18.07 -50.05 -11.32
N LEU A 193 -16.77 -50.31 -11.49
CA LEU A 193 -15.71 -49.65 -10.72
C LEU A 193 -15.63 -48.13 -10.97
N PHE A 194 -15.89 -47.66 -12.19
CA PHE A 194 -15.92 -46.21 -12.51
C PHE A 194 -17.25 -45.54 -12.14
N ASN A 195 -18.36 -46.28 -12.13
CA ASN A 195 -19.68 -45.76 -11.77
C ASN A 195 -19.93 -45.79 -10.24
N ALA A 196 -19.11 -46.53 -9.49
CA ALA A 196 -19.18 -46.59 -8.03
C ALA A 196 -18.88 -45.24 -7.36
N THR A 197 -19.71 -44.84 -6.40
CA THR A 197 -19.47 -43.63 -5.59
C THR A 197 -18.21 -43.80 -4.75
N ARG A 198 -17.19 -42.94 -4.94
CA ARG A 198 -15.95 -42.98 -4.14
C ARG A 198 -16.28 -42.79 -2.65
N PRO A 199 -15.86 -43.71 -1.76
CA PRO A 199 -16.12 -43.60 -0.33
C PRO A 199 -15.30 -42.46 0.30
N ARG A 200 -15.76 -41.94 1.44
CA ARG A 200 -14.94 -41.02 2.26
C ARG A 200 -13.73 -41.78 2.83
N PRO A 201 -12.56 -41.13 3.06
CA PRO A 201 -11.38 -41.80 3.60
C PRO A 201 -11.54 -42.43 4.98
N ILE A 202 -12.56 -42.02 5.75
CA ILE A 202 -12.95 -42.67 7.02
C ILE A 202 -14.42 -43.09 6.90
N VAL A 203 -14.70 -44.35 7.27
CA VAL A 203 -16.02 -44.98 7.23
C VAL A 203 -16.31 -45.78 8.49
N HIS A 204 -17.57 -46.18 8.71
CA HIS A 204 -17.94 -47.17 9.72
C HIS A 204 -17.19 -48.50 9.47
N ALA A 205 -16.53 -49.06 10.48
CA ALA A 205 -15.88 -50.36 10.35
C ALA A 205 -16.92 -51.47 10.16
N LEU A 206 -16.63 -52.42 9.26
CA LEU A 206 -17.60 -53.46 8.90
C LEU A 206 -17.70 -54.52 10.02
N PRO A 207 -18.90 -54.95 10.42
CA PRO A 207 -19.08 -55.82 11.57
C PRO A 207 -18.38 -57.18 11.36
N LYS A 208 -17.59 -57.61 12.35
CA LYS A 208 -16.69 -58.80 12.35
C LYS A 208 -17.37 -60.16 12.05
N LYS A 209 -18.67 -60.21 11.72
CA LYS A 209 -19.43 -61.43 11.37
C LYS A 209 -19.20 -61.95 9.93
N LYS A 210 -18.48 -61.24 9.06
CA LYS A 210 -18.07 -61.75 7.73
C LYS A 210 -16.56 -62.03 7.66
N LYS A 211 -16.15 -63.30 7.85
CA LYS A 211 -14.79 -63.78 7.53
C LYS A 211 -14.36 -63.44 6.09
N SER A 212 -15.33 -63.35 5.18
CA SER A 212 -15.14 -63.00 3.76
C SER A 212 -14.53 -61.63 3.50
N LEU A 213 -14.68 -60.65 4.40
CA LEU A 213 -14.13 -59.30 4.20
C LEU A 213 -12.66 -59.23 4.62
N TRP A 214 -12.33 -59.85 5.75
CA TRP A 214 -10.94 -60.10 6.18
C TRP A 214 -10.14 -60.84 5.11
N ALA A 215 -10.74 -61.85 4.48
CA ALA A 215 -10.14 -62.55 3.35
C ALA A 215 -10.03 -61.70 2.07
N TRP A 216 -10.89 -60.69 1.88
CA TRP A 216 -10.86 -59.80 0.71
C TRP A 216 -9.84 -58.67 0.87
N GLU A 217 -9.83 -57.97 2.02
CA GLU A 217 -8.80 -56.99 2.38
C GLU A 217 -7.40 -57.63 2.33
N ALA A 218 -7.27 -58.86 2.83
CA ALA A 218 -6.02 -59.61 2.75
C ALA A 218 -5.63 -59.99 1.31
N ARG A 219 -6.58 -60.36 0.45
CA ARG A 219 -6.30 -60.63 -0.98
C ARG A 219 -5.99 -59.35 -1.76
N PHE A 220 -6.60 -58.22 -1.40
CA PHE A 220 -6.37 -56.93 -2.01
C PHE A 220 -4.96 -56.42 -1.72
N LEU A 221 -4.51 -56.41 -0.46
CA LEU A 221 -3.14 -56.04 -0.14
C LEU A 221 -2.11 -57.05 -0.68
N LYS A 222 -2.39 -58.37 -0.66
CA LYS A 222 -1.52 -59.36 -1.32
C LYS A 222 -1.37 -59.11 -2.83
N ALA A 223 -2.40 -58.60 -3.51
CA ALA A 223 -2.31 -58.24 -4.92
C ALA A 223 -1.38 -57.04 -5.18
N PHE A 224 -1.25 -56.10 -4.22
CA PHE A 224 -0.22 -55.04 -4.27
C PHE A 224 1.20 -55.56 -4.02
N VAL A 225 1.33 -56.62 -3.20
CA VAL A 225 2.61 -57.29 -2.90
C VAL A 225 3.08 -58.19 -4.06
N GLY A 226 2.20 -58.50 -5.03
CA GLY A 226 2.57 -59.26 -6.23
C GLY A 226 2.61 -60.79 -6.06
N ASP A 227 2.15 -61.28 -4.91
CA ASP A 227 2.02 -62.71 -4.59
C ASP A 227 1.05 -63.39 -5.58
N ARG A 228 1.59 -64.28 -6.42
CA ARG A 228 0.85 -64.89 -7.55
C ARG A 228 0.10 -66.17 -7.19
N ASP A 229 0.45 -66.83 -6.10
CA ASP A 229 -0.12 -68.13 -5.73
C ASP A 229 -1.37 -67.94 -4.86
N ALA A 230 -2.41 -67.35 -5.48
CA ALA A 230 -3.70 -67.06 -4.87
C ALA A 230 -4.61 -68.30 -4.66
N LEU A 231 -4.05 -69.51 -4.81
CA LEU A 231 -4.65 -70.82 -4.59
C LEU A 231 -3.61 -71.71 -3.89
N GLU A 232 -4.05 -72.46 -2.87
CA GLU A 232 -3.23 -73.35 -2.03
C GLU A 232 -2.05 -72.71 -1.27
N LEU A 233 -2.33 -72.02 -0.15
CA LEU A 233 -1.67 -72.37 1.13
C LEU A 233 -2.42 -71.84 2.37
N GLU A 234 -3.16 -72.73 3.05
CA GLU A 234 -3.30 -72.57 4.51
C GLU A 234 -2.00 -73.07 5.18
N ALA A 235 -1.65 -72.47 6.34
CA ALA A 235 -0.59 -72.93 7.24
C ALA A 235 0.88 -72.91 6.75
N MET A 236 1.41 -71.72 6.38
CA MET A 236 2.85 -71.44 6.61
C MET A 236 3.07 -70.86 8.01
N ASN A 237 3.25 -71.74 9.00
CA ASN A 237 3.49 -71.39 10.40
C ASN A 237 4.95 -70.94 10.68
N GLY A 238 5.44 -70.01 9.86
CA GLY A 238 6.75 -69.40 10.05
C GLY A 238 6.73 -68.39 11.19
N LYS A 239 7.72 -68.45 12.11
CA LYS A 239 7.86 -67.49 13.22
C LYS A 239 8.39 -66.13 12.74
N LYS A 240 7.73 -65.50 11.75
CA LYS A 240 7.93 -64.09 11.41
C LYS A 240 7.73 -63.27 12.69
N LYS A 241 8.70 -62.43 13.06
CA LYS A 241 8.60 -61.60 14.27
C LYS A 241 7.38 -60.66 14.10
N LYS A 242 6.48 -60.65 15.10
CA LYS A 242 5.44 -59.62 15.18
C LYS A 242 6.09 -58.24 15.17
N ALA A 243 5.44 -57.27 14.52
CA ALA A 243 5.77 -55.87 14.71
C ALA A 243 5.65 -55.54 16.22
N LYS A 244 6.56 -54.73 16.74
CA LYS A 244 6.57 -54.30 18.14
C LYS A 244 6.64 -52.78 18.19
N THR A 245 5.70 -52.16 18.90
CA THR A 245 5.78 -50.76 19.33
C THR A 245 6.85 -50.57 20.39
N TYR A 246 7.25 -49.31 20.58
CA TYR A 246 7.75 -48.84 21.87
C TYR A 246 6.64 -48.04 22.52
N ASN A 247 6.33 -48.26 23.80
CA ASN A 247 5.31 -47.50 24.50
C ASN A 247 5.99 -46.58 25.54
N ILE A 248 5.86 -45.27 25.36
CA ILE A 248 6.54 -44.26 26.18
C ILE A 248 5.98 -44.15 27.61
N LEU A 249 4.86 -44.83 27.89
CA LEU A 249 4.20 -44.86 29.21
C LEU A 249 4.42 -46.19 29.97
N ASP A 250 4.93 -47.24 29.30
CA ASP A 250 5.35 -48.49 29.95
C ASP A 250 6.80 -48.43 30.47
N ALA A 251 7.59 -47.47 30.00
CA ALA A 251 9.02 -47.35 30.31
C ALA A 251 9.28 -46.42 31.51
N ASP A 252 10.36 -46.68 32.24
CA ASP A 252 10.87 -45.75 33.26
C ASP A 252 11.34 -44.44 32.62
N PRO A 253 10.98 -43.25 33.14
CA PRO A 253 11.44 -41.98 32.59
C PRO A 253 12.95 -41.75 32.71
N ASP A 254 13.55 -41.13 31.68
CA ASP A 254 14.97 -40.71 31.66
C ASP A 254 15.31 -39.75 32.81
N PHE A 255 14.32 -38.96 33.25
CA PHE A 255 14.41 -38.12 34.43
C PHE A 255 13.07 -38.04 35.17
N LYS A 256 13.11 -37.97 36.51
CA LYS A 256 11.96 -37.77 37.38
C LYS A 256 12.38 -37.16 38.72
N ASN A 257 11.61 -36.18 39.20
CA ASN A 257 11.67 -35.63 40.56
C ASN A 257 10.23 -35.34 41.08
N CYS A 258 10.10 -34.54 42.14
CA CYS A 258 8.80 -34.11 42.66
C CYS A 258 8.03 -33.22 41.67
N ASN A 259 8.76 -32.49 40.82
CA ASN A 259 8.25 -31.40 39.99
C ASN A 259 7.91 -31.83 38.55
N GLY A 260 8.18 -33.10 38.20
CA GLY A 260 7.84 -33.66 36.90
C GLY A 260 8.65 -34.89 36.50
N TRP A 261 8.52 -35.26 35.23
CA TRP A 261 9.32 -36.28 34.57
C TRP A 261 9.43 -36.03 33.06
N SER A 262 10.43 -36.65 32.45
CA SER A 262 10.63 -36.62 31.00
C SER A 262 11.19 -37.94 30.47
N SER A 263 10.73 -38.35 29.29
CA SER A 263 11.16 -39.58 28.60
C SER A 263 11.45 -39.28 27.13
N THR A 264 12.43 -39.97 26.55
CA THR A 264 12.79 -39.91 25.13
C THR A 264 12.73 -41.29 24.48
N VAL A 265 12.58 -41.33 23.15
CA VAL A 265 12.56 -42.55 22.34
C VAL A 265 13.39 -42.30 21.09
N ASP A 266 14.57 -42.92 21.00
CA ASP A 266 15.49 -42.79 19.87
C ASP A 266 15.72 -44.13 19.14
N ARG A 267 16.63 -44.14 18.15
CA ARG A 267 16.98 -45.35 17.38
C ARG A 267 17.52 -46.53 18.21
N LYS A 268 17.97 -46.29 19.45
CA LYS A 268 18.34 -47.32 20.44
C LYS A 268 17.10 -48.12 20.85
N ASP A 269 16.05 -47.40 21.22
CA ASP A 269 14.80 -47.88 21.80
C ASP A 269 13.91 -48.52 20.74
N LEU A 270 13.73 -47.79 19.62
CA LEU A 270 12.95 -48.21 18.48
C LEU A 270 13.79 -48.07 17.22
N ARG A 271 14.49 -49.14 16.84
CA ARG A 271 15.36 -49.20 15.65
C ARG A 271 14.68 -48.77 14.35
N LEU A 272 13.35 -48.89 14.25
CA LEU A 272 12.57 -48.42 13.10
C LEU A 272 12.68 -46.90 12.90
N LEU A 273 12.94 -46.10 13.93
CA LEU A 273 13.16 -44.66 13.79
C LEU A 273 14.44 -44.33 13.01
N LYS A 274 15.42 -45.24 12.96
CA LYS A 274 16.69 -45.03 12.22
C LYS A 274 16.39 -44.76 10.74
N ASN A 275 16.99 -43.71 10.18
CA ASN A 275 16.71 -43.19 8.84
C ASN A 275 15.30 -42.57 8.67
N SER A 276 14.71 -41.95 9.70
CA SER A 276 13.59 -40.99 9.55
C SER A 276 13.96 -39.54 9.91
N ASN A 277 15.12 -39.38 10.55
CA ASN A 277 15.59 -38.19 11.26
C ASN A 277 14.64 -37.64 12.35
N ILE A 278 13.61 -38.41 12.74
CA ILE A 278 12.70 -38.10 13.85
C ILE A 278 12.91 -39.06 15.04
N GLY A 279 13.07 -38.50 16.24
CA GLY A 279 12.85 -39.16 17.53
C GLY A 279 11.60 -38.62 18.22
N ILE A 280 11.18 -39.20 19.35
CA ILE A 280 10.05 -38.70 20.15
C ILE A 280 10.52 -38.36 21.57
N PHE A 281 9.89 -37.37 22.20
CA PHE A 281 10.02 -37.06 23.61
C PHE A 281 8.65 -36.81 24.25
N MET A 282 8.58 -36.94 25.57
CA MET A 282 7.42 -36.56 26.39
C MET A 282 7.90 -35.89 27.67
N VAL A 283 7.20 -34.84 28.08
CA VAL A 283 7.46 -34.10 29.32
C VAL A 283 6.14 -33.94 30.08
N ASN A 284 6.22 -34.11 31.40
CA ASN A 284 5.16 -33.81 32.34
C ASN A 284 5.73 -32.91 33.42
N LEU A 285 5.24 -31.68 33.49
CA LEU A 285 5.52 -30.74 34.58
C LEU A 285 4.32 -30.75 35.53
N THR A 286 4.55 -30.94 36.83
CA THR A 286 3.51 -30.68 37.83
C THR A 286 3.17 -29.20 37.86
N LYS A 287 2.05 -28.80 38.44
CA LYS A 287 1.68 -27.38 38.61
C LYS A 287 2.80 -26.55 39.28
N GLY A 288 2.96 -25.29 38.86
CA GLY A 288 4.00 -24.38 39.39
C GLY A 288 5.44 -24.88 39.20
N SER A 289 5.72 -25.62 38.14
CA SER A 289 7.04 -26.23 37.85
C SER A 289 7.53 -25.81 36.47
N MET A 290 8.85 -25.79 36.27
CA MET A 290 9.46 -25.53 34.96
C MET A 290 10.37 -26.68 34.53
N MET A 291 10.44 -26.95 33.23
CA MET A 291 11.69 -27.46 32.67
C MET A 291 12.68 -26.29 32.63
N GLY A 292 13.81 -26.45 33.32
CA GLY A 292 14.78 -25.38 33.54
C GLY A 292 15.34 -24.82 32.23
N PRO A 293 15.83 -23.56 32.20
CA PRO A 293 16.28 -22.94 30.97
C PRO A 293 17.39 -23.75 30.30
N HIS A 294 17.21 -24.15 29.05
CA HIS A 294 18.13 -25.03 28.31
C HIS A 294 18.06 -24.81 26.81
N TRP A 295 19.04 -25.31 26.05
CA TRP A 295 18.93 -25.42 24.59
C TRP A 295 19.22 -26.83 24.10
N ASN A 296 18.68 -27.17 22.94
CA ASN A 296 18.94 -28.45 22.30
C ASN A 296 20.10 -28.34 21.30
N PRO A 297 21.21 -29.08 21.48
CA PRO A 297 22.33 -28.99 20.56
C PRO A 297 22.08 -29.72 19.23
N MET A 298 21.29 -30.82 19.23
CA MET A 298 21.18 -31.71 18.07
C MET A 298 19.85 -31.64 17.31
N ALA A 299 18.78 -31.13 17.91
CA ALA A 299 17.43 -31.22 17.37
C ALA A 299 16.62 -29.92 17.52
N THR A 300 15.75 -29.66 16.54
CA THR A 300 14.53 -28.87 16.77
C THR A 300 13.55 -29.74 17.55
N GLU A 301 12.86 -29.18 18.53
CA GLU A 301 11.72 -29.81 19.20
C GLU A 301 10.41 -29.30 18.59
N ILE A 302 9.46 -30.22 18.36
CA ILE A 302 8.15 -29.95 17.77
C ILE A 302 7.09 -30.60 18.67
N ALA A 303 6.61 -29.85 19.64
CA ALA A 303 5.73 -30.33 20.71
C ALA A 303 4.23 -30.13 20.41
N ILE A 304 3.41 -30.96 21.05
CA ILE A 304 1.95 -30.97 21.02
C ILE A 304 1.47 -31.12 22.47
N VAL A 305 0.63 -30.20 22.94
CA VAL A 305 0.10 -30.24 24.32
C VAL A 305 -0.92 -31.37 24.45
N LEU A 306 -0.77 -32.18 25.50
CA LEU A 306 -1.63 -33.32 25.81
C LEU A 306 -2.59 -33.09 26.98
N HIS A 307 -2.20 -32.26 27.95
CA HIS A 307 -2.99 -31.91 29.14
C HIS A 307 -2.61 -30.52 29.64
N GLY A 308 -3.62 -29.74 30.04
CA GLY A 308 -3.47 -28.46 30.73
C GLY A 308 -2.93 -27.31 29.87
N GLN A 309 -2.34 -26.32 30.54
CA GLN A 309 -1.81 -25.09 29.94
C GLN A 309 -0.39 -24.80 30.42
N GLY A 310 0.41 -24.11 29.60
CA GLY A 310 1.76 -23.70 29.95
C GLY A 310 2.26 -22.47 29.20
N MET A 311 3.29 -21.82 29.74
CA MET A 311 4.05 -20.78 29.07
C MET A 311 5.32 -21.37 28.47
N VAL A 312 5.68 -20.91 27.27
CA VAL A 312 6.98 -21.21 26.64
C VAL A 312 7.71 -19.90 26.41
N ARG A 313 8.88 -19.77 27.03
CA ARG A 313 9.82 -18.67 26.82
C ARG A 313 10.92 -19.16 25.89
N VAL A 314 11.14 -18.47 24.77
CA VAL A 314 12.25 -18.74 23.84
C VAL A 314 13.14 -17.51 23.70
N VAL A 315 14.45 -17.71 23.78
CA VAL A 315 15.49 -16.70 23.55
C VAL A 315 16.10 -16.92 22.18
N CYS A 316 16.26 -15.85 21.40
CA CYS A 316 17.00 -15.92 20.14
C CYS A 316 18.52 -15.77 20.39
N PRO A 317 19.36 -16.67 19.87
CA PRO A 317 20.82 -16.54 19.93
C PRO A 317 21.33 -15.55 18.85
N SER A 318 21.05 -14.26 19.01
CA SER A 318 21.35 -13.22 18.00
C SER A 318 22.85 -12.93 17.84
N THR A 319 23.49 -13.49 16.81
CA THR A 319 24.86 -13.13 16.41
C THR A 319 24.90 -11.91 15.49
N GLY A 320 24.63 -10.72 16.04
CA GLY A 320 24.77 -9.44 15.34
C GLY A 320 23.48 -8.85 14.75
N LYS A 321 23.61 -7.73 14.03
CA LYS A 321 22.50 -6.84 13.61
C LYS A 321 21.69 -7.36 12.40
N GLN A 322 21.59 -8.67 12.18
CA GLN A 322 21.17 -9.22 10.88
C GLN A 322 20.37 -10.53 10.97
N SER A 323 19.59 -10.71 12.03
CA SER A 323 18.61 -11.80 12.17
C SER A 323 17.26 -11.25 12.62
N ASP A 324 16.18 -11.52 11.88
CA ASP A 324 14.80 -11.14 12.25
C ASP A 324 14.24 -11.96 13.43
N CYS A 325 14.98 -12.97 13.88
CA CYS A 325 14.71 -13.79 15.05
C CYS A 325 14.71 -12.94 16.35
N LYS A 326 13.54 -12.85 16.98
CA LYS A 326 13.30 -12.14 18.25
C LYS A 326 13.18 -13.11 19.42
N ASN A 327 13.36 -12.62 20.64
CA ASN A 327 12.95 -13.35 21.85
C ASN A 327 11.41 -13.47 21.86
N MET A 328 10.88 -14.66 22.16
CA MET A 328 9.44 -14.94 22.07
C MET A 328 8.86 -15.39 23.40
N ARG A 329 7.56 -15.13 23.58
CA ARG A 329 6.70 -15.60 24.67
C ARG A 329 5.42 -16.10 24.04
N PHE A 330 4.93 -17.27 24.43
CA PHE A 330 3.62 -17.73 23.99
C PHE A 330 3.01 -18.71 24.99
N LYS A 331 1.68 -18.64 25.13
CA LYS A 331 0.85 -19.52 25.95
C LYS A 331 0.25 -20.64 25.11
N VAL A 332 0.43 -21.87 25.55
CA VAL A 332 -0.10 -23.08 24.90
C VAL A 332 -1.09 -23.82 25.78
N GLU A 333 -2.12 -24.40 25.17
CA GLU A 333 -3.19 -25.18 25.80
C GLU A 333 -3.43 -26.50 25.05
N GLU A 334 -4.30 -27.37 25.58
CA GLU A 334 -4.52 -28.73 25.06
C GLU A 334 -4.81 -28.81 23.55
N GLY A 335 -3.89 -29.43 22.79
CA GLY A 335 -3.98 -29.54 21.34
C GLY A 335 -3.40 -28.34 20.57
N ASP A 336 -2.78 -27.38 21.23
CA ASP A 336 -1.81 -26.53 20.55
C ASP A 336 -0.57 -27.34 20.18
N ALA A 337 0.15 -26.86 19.17
CA ALA A 337 1.45 -27.41 18.79
C ALA A 337 2.44 -26.28 18.54
N PHE A 338 3.69 -26.47 18.95
CA PHE A 338 4.75 -25.46 18.90
C PHE A 338 6.11 -26.06 18.53
N ALA A 339 7.03 -25.23 18.04
CA ALA A 339 8.38 -25.65 17.69
C ALA A 339 9.45 -24.69 18.22
N VAL A 340 10.54 -25.25 18.74
CA VAL A 340 11.74 -24.51 19.16
C VAL A 340 12.97 -25.10 18.47
N PRO A 341 13.68 -24.34 17.62
CA PRO A 341 14.84 -24.85 16.89
C PRO A 341 16.02 -25.18 17.81
N ARG A 342 16.93 -26.01 17.30
CA ARG A 342 18.24 -26.24 17.93
C ARG A 342 18.96 -24.91 18.24
N PHE A 343 19.77 -24.92 19.29
CA PHE A 343 20.53 -23.78 19.81
C PHE A 343 19.73 -22.57 20.31
N HIS A 344 18.39 -22.57 20.29
CA HIS A 344 17.60 -21.55 20.96
C HIS A 344 17.42 -21.93 22.44
N PRO A 345 17.86 -21.10 23.41
CA PRO A 345 17.57 -21.34 24.81
C PRO A 345 16.08 -21.14 25.10
N MET A 346 15.46 -22.06 25.83
CA MET A 346 14.05 -22.04 26.17
C MET A 346 13.78 -22.52 27.59
N ALA A 347 12.62 -22.15 28.11
CA ALA A 347 12.02 -22.74 29.30
C ALA A 347 10.54 -23.01 29.04
N GLN A 348 10.05 -24.18 29.46
CA GLN A 348 8.63 -24.51 29.50
C GLN A 348 8.16 -24.48 30.95
N MET A 349 7.04 -23.82 31.23
CA MET A 349 6.52 -23.58 32.58
C MET A 349 5.05 -23.99 32.67
N SER A 350 4.67 -24.71 33.72
CA SER A 350 3.27 -24.92 34.08
C SER A 350 2.75 -23.77 34.96
N PHE A 351 1.44 -23.52 34.91
CA PHE A 351 0.76 -22.60 35.81
C PHE A 351 0.55 -23.23 37.19
N ASN A 352 0.26 -22.42 38.21
CA ASN A 352 -0.03 -22.93 39.56
C ASN A 352 -1.36 -23.73 39.65
N ASN A 353 -2.23 -23.64 38.63
CA ASN A 353 -3.56 -24.24 38.65
C ASN A 353 -3.63 -25.67 38.10
N ASP A 354 -2.73 -26.08 37.20
CA ASP A 354 -2.75 -27.40 36.56
C ASP A 354 -1.35 -27.85 36.11
N SER A 355 -1.18 -29.15 35.87
CA SER A 355 0.00 -29.73 35.24
C SER A 355 0.10 -29.32 33.77
N PHE A 356 1.32 -29.26 33.24
CA PHE A 356 1.57 -29.06 31.80
C PHE A 356 2.23 -30.31 31.23
N VAL A 357 1.52 -31.02 30.34
CA VAL A 357 2.01 -32.28 29.74
C VAL A 357 2.02 -32.15 28.23
N PHE A 358 3.15 -32.46 27.59
CA PHE A 358 3.32 -32.43 26.14
C PHE A 358 4.13 -33.62 25.63
N VAL A 359 3.81 -34.03 24.40
CA VAL A 359 4.61 -34.97 23.60
C VAL A 359 5.21 -34.19 22.43
N GLY A 360 6.36 -34.59 21.91
CA GLY A 360 6.91 -33.93 20.74
C GLY A 360 7.84 -34.79 19.90
N PHE A 361 8.07 -34.30 18.70
CA PHE A 361 8.99 -34.87 17.73
C PHE A 361 10.31 -34.10 17.78
N SER A 362 11.40 -34.83 17.94
CA SER A 362 12.77 -34.31 17.90
C SER A 362 13.34 -34.54 16.51
N THR A 363 13.92 -33.53 15.87
CA THR A 363 14.58 -33.69 14.54
C THR A 363 15.96 -34.37 14.64
N SER A 364 16.10 -35.36 15.50
CA SER A 364 17.25 -36.26 15.61
C SER A 364 16.80 -37.66 16.04
N THR A 365 17.28 -38.68 15.32
CA THR A 365 17.17 -40.09 15.74
C THR A 365 18.29 -40.53 16.68
N SER A 366 19.27 -39.65 16.94
CA SER A 366 20.33 -39.87 17.92
C SER A 366 19.98 -39.20 19.24
N THR A 367 20.36 -39.81 20.35
CA THR A 367 20.19 -39.26 21.71
C THR A 367 20.61 -37.79 21.75
N ASN A 368 19.63 -36.93 22.00
CA ASN A 368 19.85 -35.52 22.20
C ASN A 368 20.11 -35.28 23.70
N TYR A 369 21.08 -34.44 24.02
CA TYR A 369 21.43 -34.10 25.40
C TYR A 369 21.18 -32.59 25.58
N PRO A 370 20.01 -32.18 26.08
CA PRO A 370 19.70 -30.78 26.30
C PRO A 370 20.72 -30.14 27.26
N GLN A 371 21.19 -28.96 26.92
CA GLN A 371 22.22 -28.24 27.68
C GLN A 371 21.54 -27.21 28.58
N PHE A 372 21.47 -27.50 29.88
CA PHE A 372 20.81 -26.65 30.86
C PHE A 372 21.69 -25.48 31.29
N LEU A 373 21.07 -24.36 31.67
CA LEU A 373 21.68 -23.15 32.21
C LEU A 373 21.48 -23.03 33.73
N ALA A 374 20.48 -23.71 34.30
CA ALA A 374 20.20 -23.74 35.74
C ALA A 374 20.25 -25.18 36.31
N GLY A 375 20.36 -25.29 37.63
CA GLY A 375 20.37 -26.56 38.36
C GLY A 375 21.72 -27.30 38.37
N LYS A 376 21.71 -28.50 38.95
CA LYS A 376 22.87 -29.39 39.09
C LYS A 376 23.34 -30.01 37.77
N ARG A 377 22.54 -29.89 36.70
CA ARG A 377 22.93 -30.26 35.32
C ARG A 377 23.24 -29.04 34.44
N SER A 378 23.35 -27.84 35.02
CA SER A 378 23.77 -26.67 34.27
C SER A 378 25.19 -26.81 33.74
N VAL A 379 25.40 -26.49 32.47
CA VAL A 379 26.72 -26.37 31.84
C VAL A 379 27.63 -25.38 32.58
N LEU A 380 27.03 -24.41 33.30
CA LEU A 380 27.76 -23.44 34.12
C LEU A 380 28.36 -24.05 35.40
N GLN A 381 27.97 -25.27 35.80
CA GLN A 381 28.65 -26.00 36.90
C GLN A 381 29.99 -26.60 36.45
N GLU A 382 30.13 -26.91 35.15
CA GLU A 382 31.32 -27.54 34.55
C GLU A 382 32.38 -26.51 34.10
N LEU A 383 32.05 -25.23 34.08
CA LEU A 383 32.93 -24.13 33.66
C LEU A 383 33.69 -23.52 34.86
N ASP A 384 34.93 -23.08 34.61
CA ASP A 384 35.72 -22.43 35.65
C ASP A 384 35.06 -21.13 36.15
N LYS A 385 35.04 -20.96 37.48
CA LYS A 385 34.32 -19.87 38.15
C LYS A 385 34.96 -18.50 37.96
N GLN A 386 36.26 -18.43 37.66
CA GLN A 386 36.95 -17.18 37.30
C GLN A 386 36.66 -16.80 35.85
N ILE A 387 36.65 -17.78 34.94
CA ILE A 387 36.22 -17.56 33.55
C ILE A 387 34.76 -17.09 33.51
N LEU A 388 33.87 -17.68 34.32
CA LEU A 388 32.48 -17.22 34.45
C LEU A 388 32.38 -15.81 35.04
N SER A 389 33.14 -15.48 36.10
CA SER A 389 33.05 -14.17 36.74
C SER A 389 33.55 -13.04 35.83
N VAL A 390 34.60 -13.31 35.03
CA VAL A 390 35.03 -12.43 33.92
C VAL A 390 33.95 -12.33 32.84
N SER A 391 33.37 -13.46 32.40
CA SER A 391 32.37 -13.50 31.32
C SER A 391 31.08 -12.74 31.66
N PHE A 392 30.64 -12.79 32.92
CA PHE A 392 29.48 -12.04 33.42
C PHE A 392 29.85 -10.65 33.98
N ASN A 393 31.14 -10.30 34.05
CA ASN A 393 31.67 -9.08 34.68
C ASN A 393 31.16 -8.85 36.13
N VAL A 394 31.26 -9.89 36.96
CA VAL A 394 30.85 -9.90 38.38
C VAL A 394 31.91 -10.54 39.27
N SER A 395 31.69 -10.59 40.59
CA SER A 395 32.62 -11.23 41.52
C SER A 395 32.52 -12.76 41.51
N ASN A 396 33.61 -13.45 41.85
CA ASN A 396 33.60 -14.90 42.12
C ASN A 396 32.56 -15.28 43.20
N THR A 397 32.30 -14.42 44.17
CA THR A 397 31.28 -14.63 45.20
C THR A 397 29.86 -14.66 44.60
N THR A 398 29.59 -13.76 43.64
CA THR A 398 28.32 -13.70 42.90
C THR A 398 28.10 -14.98 42.09
N ILE A 399 29.11 -15.46 41.35
CA ILE A 399 29.02 -16.73 40.61
C ILE A 399 28.82 -17.93 41.53
N ASN A 400 29.52 -17.99 42.67
CA ASN A 400 29.30 -19.06 43.65
C ASN A 400 27.87 -19.04 44.22
N GLN A 401 27.31 -17.86 44.51
CA GLN A 401 25.93 -17.73 44.98
C GLN A 401 24.91 -18.12 43.91
N LEU A 402 25.12 -17.72 42.65
CA LEU A 402 24.27 -18.07 41.51
C LEU A 402 24.21 -19.60 41.29
N LEU A 403 25.36 -20.27 41.28
CA LEU A 403 25.46 -21.70 40.97
C LEU A 403 25.10 -22.63 42.14
N ALA A 404 25.28 -22.18 43.39
CA ALA A 404 25.02 -23.02 44.56
C ALA A 404 23.52 -23.19 44.87
N ARG A 405 22.70 -22.16 44.59
CA ARG A 405 21.34 -22.03 45.14
C ARG A 405 20.31 -23.03 44.62
N GLN A 406 20.38 -23.46 43.37
CA GLN A 406 19.44 -24.45 42.85
C GLN A 406 19.97 -25.87 43.14
N GLU A 407 19.22 -26.62 43.94
CA GLU A 407 19.55 -28.00 44.34
C GLU A 407 19.02 -29.05 43.36
N GLU A 408 18.02 -28.70 42.56
CA GLU A 408 17.40 -29.58 41.57
C GLU A 408 18.19 -29.68 40.26
N TYR A 409 17.81 -30.65 39.42
CA TYR A 409 18.61 -31.11 38.28
C TYR A 409 18.21 -30.46 36.95
N ILE A 410 17.03 -30.77 36.41
CA ILE A 410 16.57 -30.29 35.09
C ILE A 410 15.10 -29.83 35.04
N ILE A 411 14.21 -30.44 35.82
CA ILE A 411 12.88 -29.91 36.12
C ILE A 411 12.96 -29.30 37.51
N LEU A 412 12.47 -28.07 37.68
CA LEU A 412 12.67 -27.22 38.85
C LEU A 412 11.31 -26.70 39.37
N ASP A 413 11.18 -26.44 40.67
CA ASP A 413 10.09 -25.60 41.19
C ASP A 413 10.18 -24.19 40.59
N CYS A 414 9.04 -23.64 40.17
CA CYS A 414 8.90 -22.32 39.60
C CYS A 414 7.46 -21.80 39.83
N THR A 415 7.02 -21.84 41.09
CA THR A 415 5.73 -21.30 41.53
C THR A 415 5.52 -19.87 40.98
N SER A 416 4.40 -19.65 40.28
CA SER A 416 4.01 -18.40 39.59
C SER A 416 4.83 -17.96 38.36
N CYS A 417 5.84 -18.71 37.91
CA CYS A 417 6.67 -18.28 36.78
C CYS A 417 5.90 -18.17 35.45
N ALA A 418 4.90 -19.05 35.23
CA ALA A 418 4.05 -18.98 34.04
C ALA A 418 3.09 -17.77 34.11
N GLU A 419 2.54 -17.47 35.29
CA GLU A 419 1.72 -16.30 35.55
C GLU A 419 2.49 -14.99 35.34
N GLU A 420 3.77 -14.91 35.74
CA GLU A 420 4.63 -13.76 35.48
C GLU A 420 4.96 -13.59 33.99
N GLU A 421 5.35 -14.66 33.29
CA GLU A 421 5.61 -14.60 31.84
C GLU A 421 4.34 -14.32 31.02
N GLU A 422 3.15 -14.80 31.44
CA GLU A 422 1.87 -14.40 30.83
C GLU A 422 1.58 -12.92 31.10
N SER A 423 1.77 -12.43 32.33
CA SER A 423 1.57 -11.01 32.66
C SER A 423 2.46 -10.10 31.82
N ILE A 424 3.74 -10.47 31.62
CA ILE A 424 4.66 -9.71 30.77
C ILE A 424 4.23 -9.77 29.31
N MET A 425 3.81 -10.94 28.80
CA MET A 425 3.31 -11.10 27.43
C MET A 425 2.05 -10.25 27.17
N GLN A 426 1.10 -10.17 28.12
CA GLN A 426 -0.09 -9.33 27.97
C GLN A 426 0.23 -7.82 28.03
N GLU A 427 1.23 -7.41 28.83
CA GLU A 427 1.74 -6.04 28.86
C GLU A 427 2.46 -5.66 27.55
N GLU A 428 3.26 -6.59 26.98
CA GLU A 428 3.89 -6.44 25.67
C GLU A 428 2.82 -6.27 24.56
N ILE A 429 1.81 -7.14 24.51
CA ILE A 429 0.69 -7.07 23.55
C ILE A 429 -0.12 -5.77 23.71
N ARG A 430 -0.36 -5.29 24.94
CA ARG A 430 -1.11 -4.04 25.14
C ARG A 430 -0.34 -2.83 24.60
N ARG A 431 0.97 -2.78 24.82
CA ARG A 431 1.84 -1.69 24.31
C ARG A 431 1.93 -1.68 22.79
N GLU A 432 2.06 -2.84 22.15
CA GLU A 432 2.07 -2.90 20.68
C GLU A 432 0.77 -2.36 20.07
N ARG A 433 -0.38 -2.62 20.70
CA ARG A 433 -1.69 -2.03 20.30
C ARG A 433 -1.79 -0.54 20.58
N GLU A 434 -1.34 -0.08 21.75
CA GLU A 434 -1.29 1.35 22.09
C GLU A 434 -0.41 2.13 21.10
N GLU A 435 0.72 1.56 20.66
CA GLU A 435 1.57 2.13 19.61
C GLU A 435 0.92 2.09 18.22
N GLU A 436 0.23 1.01 17.85
CA GLU A 436 -0.47 0.91 16.56
C GLU A 436 -1.60 1.94 16.46
N GLU A 437 -2.45 2.04 17.50
CA GLU A 437 -3.49 3.07 17.59
C GLU A 437 -2.89 4.49 17.54
N ALA A 438 -1.77 4.75 18.23
CA ALA A 438 -1.11 6.04 18.18
C ALA A 438 -0.62 6.39 16.76
N ARG A 439 -0.07 5.41 16.03
CA ARG A 439 0.40 5.58 14.64
C ARG A 439 -0.75 5.82 13.66
N GLU A 440 -1.89 5.16 13.81
CA GLU A 440 -3.07 5.44 12.99
C GLU A 440 -3.66 6.82 13.29
N ARG A 441 -3.77 7.22 14.57
CA ARG A 441 -4.19 8.59 14.94
C ARG A 441 -3.22 9.67 14.42
N GLU A 442 -1.92 9.38 14.33
CA GLU A 442 -0.94 10.29 13.71
C GLU A 442 -1.13 10.39 12.18
N LYS A 443 -1.40 9.28 11.49
CA LYS A 443 -1.73 9.26 10.06
C LYS A 443 -3.03 10.01 9.76
N GLU A 444 -4.04 9.84 10.60
CA GLU A 444 -5.33 10.54 10.51
C GLU A 444 -5.15 12.05 10.65
N ARG A 445 -4.49 12.51 11.72
CA ARG A 445 -4.18 13.94 11.90
C ARG A 445 -3.37 14.56 10.77
N LYS A 446 -2.45 13.81 10.14
CA LYS A 446 -1.72 14.28 8.95
C LYS A 446 -2.63 14.43 7.73
N ARG A 447 -3.57 13.51 7.52
CA ARG A 447 -4.60 13.62 6.47
C ARG A 447 -5.53 14.81 6.71
N GLU A 448 -5.93 15.06 7.95
CA GLU A 448 -6.73 16.24 8.32
C GLU A 448 -5.95 17.54 8.06
N GLU A 449 -4.66 17.61 8.43
CA GLU A 449 -3.83 18.78 8.19
C GLU A 449 -3.58 19.03 6.69
N GLU A 450 -3.32 17.99 5.90
CA GLU A 450 -3.26 18.09 4.44
C GLU A 450 -4.59 18.53 3.83
N ALA A 451 -5.72 18.00 4.30
CA ALA A 451 -7.04 18.39 3.80
C ALA A 451 -7.34 19.86 4.12
N ARG A 452 -7.00 20.33 5.33
CA ARG A 452 -7.18 21.73 5.72
C ARG A 452 -6.27 22.66 4.93
N LYS A 453 -5.01 22.27 4.68
CA LYS A 453 -4.09 23.03 3.80
C LYS A 453 -4.63 23.16 2.38
N ARG A 454 -5.17 22.09 1.79
CA ARG A 454 -5.81 22.15 0.46
C ARG A 454 -7.05 23.05 0.45
N GLN A 455 -7.82 23.10 1.54
CA GLN A 455 -8.95 24.04 1.68
C GLN A 455 -8.47 25.50 1.83
N GLU A 456 -7.42 25.73 2.62
CA GLU A 456 -6.77 27.05 2.78
C GLU A 456 -6.20 27.54 1.42
N GLU A 457 -5.57 26.66 0.63
CA GLU A 457 -5.09 26.94 -0.73
C GLU A 457 -6.24 27.19 -1.73
N GLU A 458 -7.33 26.41 -1.68
CA GLU A 458 -8.48 26.60 -2.56
C GLU A 458 -9.25 27.90 -2.24
N GLU A 459 -9.36 28.27 -0.96
CA GLU A 459 -9.88 29.58 -0.56
C GLU A 459 -8.95 30.72 -0.97
N ALA A 460 -7.63 30.59 -0.81
CA ALA A 460 -6.67 31.60 -1.26
C ALA A 460 -6.80 31.85 -2.75
N ARG A 461 -6.82 30.78 -3.57
CA ARG A 461 -6.95 30.90 -5.03
C ARG A 461 -8.29 31.52 -5.45
N LYS A 462 -9.40 31.22 -4.75
CA LYS A 462 -10.70 31.88 -5.01
C LYS A 462 -10.67 33.37 -4.68
N ARG A 463 -9.94 33.78 -3.64
CA ARG A 463 -9.77 35.21 -3.29
C ARG A 463 -8.90 35.93 -4.32
N GLU A 464 -7.85 35.29 -4.82
CA GLU A 464 -7.03 35.81 -5.93
C GLU A 464 -7.83 35.91 -7.25
N GLU A 465 -8.63 34.88 -7.58
CA GLU A 465 -9.56 34.89 -8.72
C GLU A 465 -10.60 36.02 -8.59
N GLU A 466 -11.14 36.27 -7.39
CA GLU A 466 -12.08 37.38 -7.16
C GLU A 466 -11.40 38.75 -7.21
N GLU A 467 -10.21 38.91 -6.62
CA GLU A 467 -9.48 40.19 -6.66
C GLU A 467 -9.00 40.53 -8.08
N ALA A 468 -8.56 39.53 -8.85
CA ALA A 468 -8.24 39.69 -10.27
C ALA A 468 -9.46 40.20 -11.05
N ARG A 469 -10.63 39.56 -10.89
CA ARG A 469 -11.86 39.99 -11.58
C ARG A 469 -12.29 41.40 -11.16
N ARG A 470 -12.15 41.78 -9.89
CA ARG A 470 -12.41 43.15 -9.42
C ARG A 470 -11.47 44.18 -10.04
N ARG A 471 -10.19 43.82 -10.27
CA ARG A 471 -9.22 44.69 -10.97
C ARG A 471 -9.54 44.81 -12.47
N GLU A 472 -9.99 43.73 -13.12
CA GLU A 472 -10.50 43.77 -14.50
C GLU A 472 -11.76 44.65 -14.60
N GLU A 473 -12.72 44.50 -13.69
CA GLU A 473 -13.92 45.36 -13.59
C GLU A 473 -13.55 46.85 -13.35
N GLU A 474 -12.49 47.14 -12.60
CA GLU A 474 -11.99 48.52 -12.37
C GLU A 474 -11.22 49.08 -13.58
N GLU A 475 -10.43 48.27 -14.28
CA GLU A 475 -9.78 48.68 -15.54
C GLU A 475 -10.79 48.91 -16.66
N GLU A 476 -11.79 48.04 -16.80
CA GLU A 476 -12.85 48.22 -17.80
C GLU A 476 -13.64 49.51 -17.55
N ARG A 477 -13.98 49.80 -16.29
CA ARG A 477 -14.59 51.09 -15.91
C ARG A 477 -13.70 52.29 -16.23
N LYS A 478 -12.39 52.22 -15.98
CA LYS A 478 -11.47 53.33 -16.31
C LYS A 478 -11.40 53.55 -17.82
N ARG A 479 -11.38 52.48 -18.62
CA ARG A 479 -11.40 52.60 -20.09
C ARG A 479 -12.72 53.20 -20.58
N GLN A 480 -13.86 52.83 -19.98
CA GLN A 480 -15.16 53.45 -20.28
C GLN A 480 -15.19 54.94 -19.89
N GLU A 481 -14.61 55.31 -18.75
CA GLU A 481 -14.50 56.72 -18.31
C GLU A 481 -13.53 57.53 -19.19
N GLU A 482 -12.42 56.94 -19.65
CA GLU A 482 -11.49 57.54 -20.62
C GLU A 482 -12.12 57.69 -22.02
N GLU A 483 -12.83 56.67 -22.51
CA GLU A 483 -13.59 56.73 -23.77
C GLU A 483 -14.71 57.78 -23.73
N GLU A 484 -15.41 57.92 -22.59
CA GLU A 484 -16.43 58.96 -22.43
C GLU A 484 -15.81 60.37 -22.34
N GLU A 485 -14.66 60.53 -21.69
CA GLU A 485 -13.95 61.81 -21.69
C GLU A 485 -13.40 62.16 -23.09
N GLU A 486 -12.86 61.19 -23.84
CA GLU A 486 -12.41 61.43 -25.22
C GLU A 486 -13.58 61.78 -26.14
N ALA A 487 -14.72 61.08 -26.03
CA ALA A 487 -15.94 61.41 -26.77
C ALA A 487 -16.44 62.83 -26.46
N ARG A 488 -16.45 63.25 -25.19
CA ARG A 488 -16.81 64.62 -24.79
C ARG A 488 -15.83 65.67 -25.32
N ARG A 489 -14.52 65.37 -25.33
CA ARG A 489 -13.49 66.25 -25.93
C ARG A 489 -13.70 66.40 -27.44
N ARG A 490 -14.00 65.31 -28.16
CA ARG A 490 -14.32 65.34 -29.59
C ARG A 490 -15.61 66.14 -29.87
N GLU A 491 -16.66 65.98 -29.07
CA GLU A 491 -17.87 66.83 -29.17
C GLU A 491 -17.59 68.32 -28.94
N GLU A 492 -16.66 68.66 -28.04
CA GLU A 492 -16.28 70.06 -27.78
C GLU A 492 -15.41 70.62 -28.91
N GLU A 493 -14.54 69.80 -29.50
CA GLU A 493 -13.71 70.14 -30.66
C GLU A 493 -14.57 70.35 -31.92
N GLU A 494 -15.49 69.43 -32.23
CA GLU A 494 -16.46 69.57 -33.34
C GLU A 494 -17.33 70.84 -33.17
N LYS A 495 -17.76 71.18 -31.96
CA LYS A 495 -18.52 72.43 -31.70
C LYS A 495 -17.65 73.67 -31.94
N ARG A 496 -16.36 73.64 -31.58
CA ARG A 496 -15.43 74.74 -31.85
C ARG A 496 -15.14 74.89 -33.34
N GLU A 497 -14.98 73.79 -34.08
CA GLU A 497 -14.86 73.84 -35.55
C GLU A 497 -16.13 74.38 -36.21
N GLN A 498 -17.33 73.98 -35.74
CA GLN A 498 -18.60 74.52 -36.24
C GLN A 498 -18.76 76.02 -35.93
N GLU A 499 -18.41 76.48 -34.72
CA GLU A 499 -18.39 77.92 -34.39
C GLU A 499 -17.37 78.69 -35.25
N GLU A 500 -16.19 78.12 -35.54
CA GLU A 500 -15.20 78.78 -36.38
C GLU A 500 -15.63 78.81 -37.86
N GLU A 501 -16.25 77.74 -38.37
CA GLU A 501 -16.81 77.74 -39.73
C GLU A 501 -17.97 78.73 -39.87
N GLU A 502 -18.85 78.85 -38.86
CA GLU A 502 -19.92 79.85 -38.86
C GLU A 502 -19.36 81.28 -38.84
N ARG A 503 -18.35 81.56 -38.01
CA ARG A 503 -17.64 82.86 -38.00
C ARG A 503 -16.98 83.17 -39.34
N ARG A 504 -16.29 82.19 -39.96
CA ARG A 504 -15.68 82.34 -41.29
C ARG A 504 -16.73 82.58 -42.39
N ARG A 505 -17.89 81.93 -42.32
CA ARG A 505 -19.03 82.16 -43.22
C ARG A 505 -19.65 83.54 -43.02
N GLU A 506 -19.76 84.02 -41.77
CA GLU A 506 -20.25 85.37 -41.49
C GLU A 506 -19.27 86.44 -41.97
N GLU A 507 -17.97 86.27 -41.73
CA GLU A 507 -16.92 87.19 -42.18
C GLU A 507 -16.85 87.23 -43.72
N ALA A 508 -16.91 86.09 -44.40
CA ALA A 508 -16.99 86.04 -45.85
C ALA A 508 -18.24 86.78 -46.38
N ARG A 509 -19.40 86.64 -45.72
CA ARG A 509 -20.61 87.37 -46.11
C ARG A 509 -20.48 88.88 -45.89
N ARG A 510 -19.83 89.32 -44.81
CA ARG A 510 -19.52 90.74 -44.56
C ARG A 510 -18.55 91.30 -45.60
N GLN A 511 -17.54 90.53 -46.02
CA GLN A 511 -16.60 90.95 -47.08
C GLN A 511 -17.30 91.06 -48.45
N GLU A 512 -18.24 90.16 -48.76
CA GLU A 512 -19.08 90.25 -49.97
C GLU A 512 -20.03 91.46 -49.91
N GLU A 513 -20.71 91.70 -48.77
CA GLU A 513 -21.56 92.88 -48.52
C GLU A 513 -20.77 94.20 -48.60
N GLU A 514 -19.54 94.25 -48.09
CA GLU A 514 -18.66 95.43 -48.19
C GLU A 514 -18.14 95.63 -49.62
N ARG A 515 -17.81 94.55 -50.32
CA ARG A 515 -17.37 94.63 -51.72
C ARG A 515 -18.47 95.16 -52.63
N GLN A 516 -19.70 94.67 -52.48
CA GLN A 516 -20.84 95.16 -53.25
C GLN A 516 -21.13 96.64 -52.96
N ARG A 517 -20.93 97.11 -51.71
CA ARG A 517 -20.97 98.55 -51.38
C ARG A 517 -19.90 99.36 -52.11
N ARG A 518 -18.65 98.88 -52.13
CA ARG A 518 -17.55 99.58 -52.83
C ARG A 518 -17.76 99.63 -54.35
N GLU A 519 -18.26 98.55 -54.94
CA GLU A 519 -18.59 98.51 -56.37
C GLU A 519 -19.75 99.48 -56.71
N GLN A 520 -20.72 99.69 -55.80
CA GLN A 520 -21.74 100.75 -55.93
C GLN A 520 -21.20 102.17 -55.69
N GLU A 521 -20.33 102.36 -54.70
CA GLU A 521 -19.73 103.68 -54.40
C GLU A 521 -18.80 104.15 -55.53
N GLU A 522 -18.05 103.25 -56.19
CA GLU A 522 -17.29 103.55 -57.42
C GLU A 522 -18.20 103.87 -58.63
N GLU A 523 -19.42 103.31 -58.70
CA GLU A 523 -20.38 103.59 -59.78
C GLU A 523 -21.04 104.97 -59.58
N GLU A 524 -21.48 105.30 -58.35
CA GLU A 524 -21.98 106.64 -58.00
C GLU A 524 -20.92 107.75 -58.12
N GLU A 525 -19.64 107.46 -57.82
CA GLU A 525 -18.57 108.45 -57.95
C GLU A 525 -18.26 108.78 -59.42
N ARG A 526 -18.29 107.78 -60.33
CA ARG A 526 -18.13 108.00 -61.77
C ARG A 526 -19.28 108.78 -62.39
N GLU A 527 -20.54 108.46 -62.05
CA GLU A 527 -21.70 109.27 -62.50
C GLU A 527 -21.62 110.72 -62.01
N ARG A 528 -21.01 110.98 -60.84
CA ARG A 528 -20.76 112.33 -60.34
C ARG A 528 -19.61 113.04 -61.05
N GLU A 529 -18.59 112.32 -61.50
CA GLU A 529 -17.43 112.89 -62.18
C GLU A 529 -17.79 113.29 -63.62
N GLU A 530 -18.45 112.41 -64.39
CA GLU A 530 -18.97 112.76 -65.74
C GLU A 530 -19.97 113.94 -65.69
N ARG A 531 -20.85 113.98 -64.67
CA ARG A 531 -21.77 115.10 -64.45
C ARG A 531 -21.04 116.40 -64.12
N ARG A 532 -19.90 116.35 -63.43
CA ARG A 532 -19.10 117.54 -63.10
C ARG A 532 -18.38 118.11 -64.31
N GLU A 533 -17.75 117.26 -65.14
CA GLU A 533 -17.10 117.73 -66.37
C GLU A 533 -18.12 118.43 -67.30
N ALA A 534 -19.34 117.87 -67.42
CA ALA A 534 -20.43 118.49 -68.18
C ALA A 534 -20.90 119.84 -67.61
N GLU A 535 -21.04 119.95 -66.28
CA GLU A 535 -21.40 121.22 -65.60
C GLU A 535 -20.25 122.26 -65.67
N GLU A 536 -18.98 121.82 -65.77
CA GLU A 536 -17.80 122.71 -65.86
C GLU A 536 -17.56 123.23 -67.28
N GLU A 537 -17.77 122.44 -68.34
CA GLU A 537 -17.74 122.94 -69.74
C GLU A 537 -18.82 124.02 -69.99
N GLU A 538 -20.06 123.81 -69.51
CA GLU A 538 -21.15 124.80 -69.65
C GLU A 538 -20.83 126.08 -68.86
N ARG A 539 -20.17 125.95 -67.70
CA ARG A 539 -19.72 127.08 -66.87
C ARG A 539 -18.57 127.86 -67.49
N GLU A 540 -17.58 127.21 -68.11
CA GLU A 540 -16.52 127.88 -68.87
C GLU A 540 -17.07 128.66 -70.09
N ALA A 541 -18.09 128.12 -70.76
CA ALA A 541 -18.76 128.82 -71.86
C ALA A 541 -19.45 130.11 -71.39
N TRP A 542 -20.08 130.08 -70.21
CA TRP A 542 -20.73 131.23 -69.60
C TRP A 542 -19.73 132.29 -69.10
N GLU A 543 -18.65 131.90 -68.43
CA GLU A 543 -17.67 132.86 -67.90
C GLU A 543 -16.90 133.60 -69.01
N LYS A 544 -16.60 132.94 -70.15
CA LYS A 544 -16.04 133.60 -71.36
C LYS A 544 -16.99 134.62 -71.99
N GLN A 545 -18.29 134.55 -71.72
CA GLN A 545 -19.27 135.54 -72.16
C GLN A 545 -19.35 136.72 -71.17
N GLN A 546 -19.31 136.46 -69.87
CA GLN A 546 -19.24 137.48 -68.81
C GLN A 546 -17.96 138.32 -68.84
N GLU A 547 -16.79 137.75 -69.11
CA GLU A 547 -15.52 138.51 -69.14
C GLU A 547 -15.51 139.61 -70.21
N LYS A 548 -16.27 139.43 -71.31
CA LYS A 548 -16.46 140.45 -72.36
C LYS A 548 -17.32 141.63 -71.94
N GLU A 549 -18.22 141.45 -70.98
CA GLU A 549 -19.04 142.54 -70.45
C GLU A 549 -18.30 143.27 -69.33
N ARG A 550 -17.76 142.56 -68.32
CA ARG A 550 -17.13 143.22 -67.17
C ARG A 550 -15.85 144.00 -67.53
N ARG A 551 -15.12 143.60 -68.58
CA ARG A 551 -14.00 144.40 -69.15
C ARG A 551 -14.44 145.76 -69.71
N ARG A 552 -15.73 146.00 -69.99
CA ARG A 552 -16.26 147.30 -70.43
C ARG A 552 -16.66 148.22 -69.27
N GLU A 553 -16.80 147.70 -68.06
CA GLU A 553 -17.28 148.46 -66.90
C GLU A 553 -16.13 148.85 -65.97
N GLU A 554 -15.24 147.92 -65.59
CA GLU A 554 -14.09 148.25 -64.71
C GLU A 554 -13.12 149.27 -65.34
N GLU A 555 -13.02 149.34 -66.67
CA GLU A 555 -12.20 150.32 -67.38
C GLU A 555 -12.76 151.76 -67.24
N ALA A 556 -14.06 151.92 -66.94
CA ALA A 556 -14.72 153.22 -66.73
C ALA A 556 -14.81 153.66 -65.24
N GLU A 557 -14.38 152.81 -64.31
CA GLU A 557 -14.37 153.07 -62.87
C GLU A 557 -12.95 153.39 -62.36
N ARG A 558 -11.92 152.73 -62.91
CA ARG A 558 -10.50 153.00 -62.59
C ARG A 558 -9.99 154.39 -62.98
N GLU A 559 -10.74 155.13 -63.81
CA GLU A 559 -10.49 156.56 -64.07
C GLU A 559 -10.98 157.49 -62.95
N ARG A 560 -11.91 157.05 -62.07
CA ARG A 560 -12.61 157.95 -61.14
C ARG A 560 -11.94 158.05 -59.78
N GLU A 561 -11.70 156.93 -59.10
CA GLU A 561 -11.15 156.94 -57.74
C GLU A 561 -9.68 157.41 -57.69
N ARG A 562 -8.97 157.40 -58.82
CA ARG A 562 -7.63 157.99 -58.94
C ARG A 562 -7.61 159.52 -58.77
N GLU A 563 -8.75 160.21 -58.90
CA GLU A 563 -8.78 161.67 -58.82
C GLU A 563 -9.17 162.23 -57.43
N GLU A 564 -9.58 161.41 -56.46
CA GLU A 564 -10.12 161.91 -55.18
C GLU A 564 -9.17 161.77 -53.97
N GLU A 565 -8.62 160.59 -53.66
CA GLU A 565 -7.85 160.40 -52.41
C GLU A 565 -6.34 160.65 -52.48
N GLU A 566 -5.78 160.98 -53.67
CA GLU A 566 -4.45 161.64 -53.78
C GLU A 566 -4.45 163.08 -53.18
N ARG A 567 -5.53 163.46 -52.47
CA ARG A 567 -5.75 164.76 -51.82
C ARG A 567 -5.88 164.69 -50.29
N GLN A 568 -5.81 163.51 -49.65
CA GLN A 568 -5.92 163.40 -48.19
C GLN A 568 -4.71 162.73 -47.48
N TRP A 569 -3.84 163.62 -47.01
CA TRP A 569 -3.27 163.60 -45.66
C TRP A 569 -1.99 162.79 -45.38
N ASP A 570 -0.91 163.27 -45.99
CA ASP A 570 0.51 162.95 -45.77
C ASP A 570 1.06 163.42 -44.38
N GLU A 571 0.25 163.39 -43.30
CA GLU A 571 0.51 164.10 -42.02
C GLU A 571 0.34 163.25 -40.71
N GLY A 572 0.36 161.91 -40.78
CA GLY A 572 0.13 161.03 -39.61
C GLY A 572 1.38 160.50 -38.88
N GLN A 573 1.66 160.97 -37.65
CA GLN A 573 2.83 160.52 -36.84
C GLN A 573 2.62 159.29 -35.94
N GLN A 574 3.74 158.55 -35.77
CA GLN A 574 4.23 157.73 -34.65
C GLN A 574 3.44 157.63 -33.30
N LYS A 575 3.62 156.45 -32.64
CA LYS A 575 3.21 155.96 -31.28
C LYS A 575 2.05 154.92 -31.33
N GLU A 576 1.96 153.91 -30.46
CA GLU A 576 2.80 153.53 -29.29
C GLU A 576 2.92 151.99 -29.10
N GLU A 577 3.56 151.54 -28.01
CA GLU A 577 4.16 150.21 -27.80
C GLU A 577 3.28 149.17 -27.05
N GLY A 578 3.66 147.88 -27.09
CA GLY A 578 3.51 146.95 -25.94
C GLY A 578 2.83 145.57 -26.16
N GLY A 579 3.51 144.46 -25.82
CA GLY A 579 2.91 143.10 -25.67
C GLY A 579 3.84 141.90 -25.94
N GLU A 580 3.66 140.75 -25.26
CA GLU A 580 4.59 139.59 -25.23
C GLU A 580 3.98 138.17 -25.47
N PHE A 581 4.84 137.23 -25.93
CA PHE A 581 4.89 135.76 -25.67
C PHE A 581 3.96 134.69 -26.35
N VAL A 582 4.56 133.84 -27.23
CA VAL A 582 4.57 132.31 -27.21
C VAL A 582 3.26 131.54 -27.64
N ARG A 583 3.14 130.28 -28.17
CA ARG A 583 3.94 129.00 -28.19
C ARG A 583 3.72 127.99 -29.40
N ALA A 584 4.81 127.61 -30.07
CA ALA A 584 5.25 126.31 -30.70
C ALA A 584 4.36 125.09 -31.18
N LYS A 585 4.60 124.67 -32.47
CA LYS A 585 5.06 123.32 -33.03
C LYS A 585 4.15 122.05 -33.17
N VAL A 586 4.41 120.97 -34.00
CA VAL A 586 5.13 120.70 -35.32
C VAL A 586 5.15 119.17 -35.78
N LYS A 587 5.40 118.85 -37.10
CA LYS A 587 6.00 117.59 -37.75
C LYS A 587 5.22 116.21 -37.81
N ILE A 588 5.62 115.12 -38.54
CA ILE A 588 6.15 114.79 -39.93
C ILE A 588 6.40 113.24 -40.18
N SER A 589 6.17 112.69 -41.40
CA SER A 589 6.70 111.46 -42.16
C SER A 589 7.05 110.05 -41.56
N GLY A 590 7.00 108.96 -42.37
CA GLY A 590 7.76 107.67 -42.17
C GLY A 590 7.47 106.49 -43.15
N ASP A 591 8.40 105.52 -43.33
CA ASP A 591 8.39 104.46 -44.41
C ASP A 591 9.14 103.12 -44.03
N GLY A 592 8.82 101.95 -44.63
CA GLY A 592 9.79 100.83 -44.91
C GLY A 592 9.84 99.42 -44.19
N ASN A 593 9.68 98.34 -44.99
CA ASN A 593 10.53 97.09 -45.18
C ASN A 593 10.87 95.97 -44.10
N ARG A 594 10.49 94.70 -44.41
CA ARG A 594 11.29 93.42 -44.56
C ARG A 594 12.20 92.80 -43.45
N MET A 595 12.06 91.47 -43.20
CA MET A 595 13.18 90.54 -42.81
C MET A 595 12.88 89.02 -43.07
N VAL A 596 13.86 88.09 -42.90
CA VAL A 596 13.89 86.71 -43.50
C VAL A 596 14.76 85.65 -42.73
N LEU A 597 14.37 84.35 -42.73
CA LEU A 597 15.12 83.10 -42.29
C LEU A 597 15.42 82.94 -40.77
N THR A 598 15.73 81.76 -40.15
CA THR A 598 16.50 80.56 -40.60
C THR A 598 15.92 79.14 -40.29
N ASN A 599 16.51 78.33 -39.38
CA ASN A 599 16.72 76.85 -39.58
C ASN A 599 17.17 76.05 -38.31
N VAL A 600 17.25 74.69 -38.39
CA VAL A 600 18.21 73.70 -37.78
C VAL A 600 17.63 72.40 -37.13
N LEU A 601 18.19 71.28 -37.59
CA LEU A 601 18.26 69.85 -37.17
C LEU A 601 17.66 69.29 -35.85
N LYS A 602 17.16 68.04 -35.96
CA LYS A 602 17.57 66.89 -35.12
C LYS A 602 18.80 66.20 -35.72
N LEU A 603 19.66 65.61 -34.88
CA LEU A 603 20.38 64.35 -35.15
C LEU A 603 20.67 63.65 -33.82
#